data_AF-A0A1F8PSP6-F1
#
_entry.id   AF-A0A1F8PSP6-F1
#
_cell.length_a   1.000
_cell.length_b   1.000
_cell.length_c   1.000
_cell.angle_alpha   90.00
_cell.angle_beta   90.00
_cell.angle_gamma   90.00
#
_symmetry.space_group_name_H-M   'P 1'
#
loop_
_entity.id
_entity.type
_entity.pdbx_description
1 polymer ?
#
loop_
_entity_poly.entity_id
_entity_poly.type
_entity_poly.pdbx_seq_one_letter_code
_entity_poly.pdbx_strand_id
1 'polypeptide(L)'
;MLANPTVSETYRQEYYQGEAEDWASVLSVSESVTGPTGTYSNVLMINEWSGLDNPPVYEHKYYAAGIGFIKTTYLEGGYEMQLIEIR
;
A
#
# COMPACT_ATOMS: atom_id res chain seq x y z
N MET A 1 -2.45 6.38 -6.22
CA MET A 1 -2.26 5.07 -6.91
C MET A 1 -2.33 5.28 -8.42
N LEU A 2 -1.64 4.42 -9.16
CA LEU A 2 -1.66 4.42 -10.63
C LEU A 2 -3.03 3.98 -11.17
N ALA A 3 -3.42 4.53 -12.32
CA ALA A 3 -4.66 4.14 -13.00
C ALA A 3 -4.61 2.71 -13.56
N ASN A 4 -3.43 2.26 -14.00
CA ASN A 4 -3.19 0.92 -14.53
C ASN A 4 -1.86 0.39 -13.94
N PRO A 5 -1.84 -0.08 -12.69
CA PRO A 5 -0.61 -0.50 -12.03
C PRO A 5 -0.03 -1.75 -12.71
N THR A 6 1.27 -1.75 -12.98
CA THR A 6 2.01 -2.92 -13.46
C THR A 6 2.98 -3.40 -12.38
N VAL A 7 3.12 -4.72 -12.20
CA VAL A 7 4.08 -5.28 -11.23
C VAL A 7 5.50 -4.75 -11.50
N SER A 8 6.21 -4.43 -10.42
CA SER A 8 7.54 -3.79 -10.41
C SER A 8 7.58 -2.31 -10.85
N GLU A 9 6.44 -1.72 -11.23
CA GLU A 9 6.37 -0.28 -11.49
C GLU A 9 6.58 0.50 -10.18
N THR A 10 7.49 1.47 -10.22
CA THR A 10 7.81 2.34 -9.08
C THR A 10 7.47 3.78 -9.43
N TYR A 11 6.82 4.48 -8.51
CA TYR A 11 6.33 5.84 -8.73
C TYR A 11 6.38 6.66 -7.44
N ARG A 12 6.38 8.00 -7.59
CA ARG A 12 6.22 8.91 -6.46
C ARG A 12 4.75 9.01 -6.09
N GLN A 13 4.46 8.80 -4.82
CA GLN A 13 3.12 8.94 -4.27
C GLN A 13 2.88 10.37 -3.78
N GLU A 14 3.91 10.99 -3.22
CA GLU A 14 3.96 12.40 -2.85
C GLU A 14 5.35 12.98 -3.13
N TYR A 15 5.42 14.27 -3.46
CA TYR A 15 6.70 14.95 -3.59
C TYR A 15 6.63 16.43 -3.20
N TYR A 16 7.28 16.74 -2.08
CA TYR A 16 7.66 18.05 -1.64
C TYR A 16 9.09 17.97 -1.07
N GLN A 17 10.05 18.56 -1.78
CA GLN A 17 11.48 18.37 -1.51
C GLN A 17 11.84 18.63 -0.04
N GLY A 18 12.45 17.62 0.60
CA GLY A 18 12.90 17.70 2.00
C GLY A 18 11.80 17.61 3.06
N GLU A 19 10.53 17.52 2.66
CA GLU A 19 9.38 17.52 3.56
C GLU A 19 8.49 16.28 3.37
N ALA A 20 8.29 15.84 2.13
CA ALA A 20 7.57 14.62 1.77
C ALA A 20 8.16 14.01 0.50
N GLU A 21 8.74 12.82 0.59
CA GLU A 21 9.33 12.15 -0.58
C GLU A 21 8.88 10.69 -0.62
N ASP A 22 7.57 10.49 -0.70
CA ASP A 22 6.96 9.17 -0.61
C ASP A 22 6.99 8.44 -1.94
N TRP A 23 7.43 7.20 -1.88
CA TRP A 23 7.54 6.30 -3.00
C TRP A 23 6.68 5.07 -2.79
N ALA A 24 6.23 4.52 -3.91
CA ALA A 24 5.55 3.23 -3.93
C ALA A 24 6.08 2.37 -5.07
N SER A 25 6.15 1.06 -4.84
CA SER A 25 6.37 0.06 -5.88
C SER A 25 5.27 -0.99 -5.87
N VAL A 26 4.79 -1.36 -7.06
CA VAL A 26 3.75 -2.38 -7.21
C VAL A 26 4.37 -3.75 -6.99
N LEU A 27 3.90 -4.46 -5.98
CA LEU A 27 4.33 -5.82 -5.68
C LEU A 27 3.43 -6.86 -6.35
N SER A 28 2.12 -6.62 -6.37
CA SER A 28 1.14 -7.54 -6.95
C SER A 28 -0.14 -6.82 -7.32
N VAL A 29 -0.86 -7.34 -8.31
CA VAL A 29 -2.17 -6.84 -8.76
C VAL A 29 -3.27 -7.91 -8.63
N SER A 30 -2.95 -9.05 -8.01
CA SER A 30 -3.82 -10.22 -7.96
C SER A 30 -3.88 -10.87 -6.58
N GLU A 31 -3.59 -10.14 -5.51
CA GLU A 31 -3.64 -10.69 -4.16
C GLU A 31 -5.06 -11.08 -3.75
N SER A 32 -5.14 -12.04 -2.83
CA SER A 32 -6.36 -12.40 -2.11
C SER A 32 -6.18 -12.06 -0.64
N VAL A 33 -6.94 -11.10 -0.13
CA VAL A 33 -6.79 -10.59 1.23
C VAL A 33 -8.08 -10.79 2.01
N THR A 34 -7.99 -11.48 3.13
CA THR A 34 -9.10 -11.65 4.07
C THR A 34 -8.93 -10.70 5.24
N GLY A 35 -9.98 -9.94 5.54
CA GLY A 35 -10.06 -9.02 6.68
C GLY A 35 -11.44 -9.08 7.35
N PRO A 36 -11.70 -8.17 8.30
CA PRO A 36 -12.91 -8.17 9.12
C PRO A 36 -14.20 -8.02 8.33
N THR A 37 -14.16 -7.32 7.19
CA THR A 37 -15.32 -7.08 6.31
C THR A 37 -15.47 -8.14 5.21
N GLY A 38 -14.65 -9.19 5.20
CA GLY A 38 -14.69 -10.27 4.23
C GLY A 38 -13.39 -10.48 3.45
N THR A 39 -13.50 -11.22 2.35
CA THR A 39 -12.37 -11.54 1.46
C THR A 39 -12.46 -10.72 0.18
N TYR A 40 -11.33 -10.11 -0.18
CA TYR A 40 -11.15 -9.34 -1.40
C TYR A 40 -10.24 -10.10 -2.37
N SER A 41 -10.63 -10.15 -3.64
CA SER A 41 -9.82 -10.69 -4.74
C SER A 41 -9.33 -9.57 -5.65
N ASN A 42 -8.31 -9.86 -6.47
CA ASN A 42 -7.66 -8.88 -7.37
C ASN A 42 -7.19 -7.63 -6.61
N VAL A 43 -6.60 -7.84 -5.44
CA VAL A 43 -6.11 -6.76 -4.58
C VAL A 43 -4.76 -6.28 -5.09
N LEU A 44 -4.64 -4.97 -5.24
CA LEU A 44 -3.37 -4.29 -5.47
C LEU A 44 -2.59 -4.28 -4.16
N MET A 45 -1.36 -4.78 -4.20
CA MET A 45 -0.40 -4.69 -3.11
C MET A 45 0.77 -3.82 -3.56
N ILE A 46 1.07 -2.77 -2.78
CA ILE A 46 2.23 -1.91 -2.99
C ILE A 46 3.16 -1.99 -1.79
N ASN A 47 4.46 -1.83 -2.03
CA ASN A 47 5.43 -1.44 -1.02
C ASN A 47 5.51 0.08 -1.00
N GLU A 48 5.41 0.71 0.16
CA GLU A 48 5.52 2.16 0.34
C GLU A 48 6.68 2.47 1.28
N TRP A 49 7.40 3.57 1.02
CA TRP A 49 8.46 4.09 1.88
C TRP A 49 8.70 5.58 1.65
N SER A 50 9.25 6.25 2.65
CA SER A 50 9.74 7.63 2.51
C SER A 50 11.20 7.63 2.09
N GLY A 51 11.55 8.47 1.11
CA GLY A 51 12.92 8.76 0.72
C GLY A 51 13.71 9.56 1.76
N LEU A 52 13.04 10.09 2.78
CA LEU A 52 13.65 10.86 3.88
C LEU A 52 14.05 9.97 5.07
N ASP A 53 13.50 8.77 5.18
CA ASP A 53 13.77 7.86 6.28
C ASP A 53 15.14 7.16 6.14
N ASN A 54 15.90 7.13 7.24
CA ASN A 54 17.17 6.43 7.31
C ASN A 54 17.35 5.74 8.68
N PRO A 55 17.17 4.41 8.79
CA PRO A 55 16.92 3.48 7.68
C PRO A 55 15.49 3.62 7.10
N PRO A 56 15.25 3.21 5.85
CA PRO A 56 13.92 3.19 5.28
C PRO A 56 12.98 2.29 6.07
N VAL A 57 11.76 2.77 6.32
CA VAL A 57 10.66 1.96 6.86
C VAL A 57 9.75 1.59 5.70
N TYR A 58 9.45 0.31 5.58
CA TYR A 58 8.63 -0.22 4.49
C TYR A 58 7.27 -0.70 5.00
N GLU A 59 6.24 -0.34 4.25
CA GLU A 59 4.86 -0.75 4.48
C GLU A 59 4.31 -1.46 3.25
N HIS A 60 3.62 -2.58 3.46
CA HIS A 60 2.75 -3.12 2.43
C HIS A 60 1.35 -2.56 2.59
N LYS A 61 0.86 -1.86 1.57
CA LYS A 61 -0.52 -1.38 1.52
C LYS A 61 -1.33 -2.16 0.50
N TYR A 62 -2.57 -2.45 0.87
CA TYR A 62 -3.47 -3.27 0.10
C TYR A 62 -4.71 -2.48 -0.29
N TYR A 63 -5.07 -2.52 -1.57
CA TYR A 63 -6.20 -1.78 -2.13
C TYR A 63 -7.09 -2.71 -2.96
N ALA A 64 -8.38 -2.75 -2.63
CA ALA A 64 -9.39 -3.49 -3.38
C ALA A 64 -10.12 -2.54 -4.35
N ALA A 65 -10.35 -3.02 -5.58
CA ALA A 65 -11.10 -2.28 -6.58
C ALA A 65 -12.52 -1.96 -6.07
N GLY A 66 -12.96 -0.71 -6.23
CA GLY A 66 -14.27 -0.24 -5.77
C GLY A 66 -14.39 0.04 -4.27
N ILE A 67 -13.38 -0.32 -3.47
CA ILE A 67 -13.35 -0.11 -2.01
C ILE A 67 -12.26 0.88 -1.62
N GLY A 68 -11.08 0.76 -2.24
CA GLY A 68 -9.90 1.53 -1.86
C GLY A 68 -9.05 0.77 -0.84
N PHE A 69 -8.51 1.48 0.15
CA PHE A 69 -7.60 0.93 1.15
C PHE A 69 -8.30 -0.10 2.04
N ILE A 70 -7.70 -1.28 2.17
CA ILE A 70 -8.26 -2.37 3.00
C ILE A 70 -7.33 -2.88 4.09
N LYS A 71 -6.00 -2.73 3.95
CA LYS A 71 -5.02 -3.23 4.90
C LYS A 71 -3.67 -2.54 4.75
N THR A 72 -2.94 -2.40 5.86
CA THR A 72 -1.51 -2.09 5.92
C THR A 72 -0.79 -3.10 6.81
N THR A 73 0.40 -3.53 6.40
CA THR A 73 1.35 -4.26 7.27
C THR A 73 2.72 -3.61 7.21
N TYR A 74 3.32 -3.32 8.36
CA TYR A 74 4.72 -2.91 8.44
C TYR A 74 5.63 -4.13 8.34
N LEU A 75 6.73 -4.00 7.58
CA LEU A 75 7.75 -5.06 7.49
C LEU A 75 8.57 -5.20 8.77
N GLU A 76 8.77 -4.10 9.52
CA GLU A 76 9.48 -4.09 10.79
C GLU A 76 8.79 -3.18 11.82
N GLY A 77 8.62 -3.67 13.06
CA GLY A 77 8.31 -2.87 14.25
C GLY A 77 6.96 -2.13 14.32
N GLY A 78 6.16 -2.10 13.25
CA GLY A 78 4.91 -1.33 13.19
C GLY A 78 3.62 -2.12 13.46
N TYR A 79 2.48 -1.44 13.29
CA TYR A 79 1.14 -1.96 13.62
C TYR A 79 0.33 -2.30 12.37
N GLU A 80 -0.49 -3.34 12.43
CA GLU A 80 -1.41 -3.65 11.33
C GLU A 80 -2.65 -2.73 11.37
N MET A 81 -3.05 -2.23 10.21
CA MET A 81 -4.35 -1.58 10.03
C MET A 81 -5.23 -2.42 9.09
N GLN A 82 -6.53 -2.49 9.37
CA GLN A 82 -7.50 -3.23 8.56
C GLN A 82 -8.81 -2.46 8.45
N LEU A 83 -9.50 -2.58 7.31
CA LEU A 83 -10.85 -2.05 7.13
C LEU A 83 -11.85 -2.85 7.98
N ILE A 84 -12.60 -2.15 8.82
CA ILE A 84 -13.54 -2.76 9.78
C ILE A 84 -15.02 -2.56 9.41
N GLU A 85 -15.35 -1.58 8.58
CA GLU A 85 -16.72 -1.28 8.19
C GLU A 85 -16.77 -0.54 6.83
N ILE A 86 -17.82 -0.79 6.05
CA ILE A 86 -18.19 -0.04 4.83
C ILE A 86 -19.61 0.49 5.06
N ARG A 87 -19.85 1.78 4.84
CA ARG A 87 -21.16 2.43 5.00
C ARG A 87 -21.65 3.05 3.71
#